data_AF-A0A958B330-F1
#
_entry.id   AF-A0A958B330-F1
#
_cell.length_a   1.000
_cell.length_b   1.000
_cell.length_c   1.000
_cell.angle_alpha   90.00
_cell.angle_beta   90.00
_cell.angle_gamma   90.00
#
_symmetry.space_group_name_H-M   'P 1'
#
loop_
_entity.id
_entity.type
_entity.pdbx_description
1 polymer ?
#
loop_
_entity_poly.entity_id
_entity_poly.type
_entity_poly.pdbx_seq_one_letter_code
_entity_poly.pdbx_strand_id
1 'polypeptide(L)'
;MTILTPKGYSPARQPESEKPPAPPETPQPAAAPPQQAGRGQIQLHFPPQVIGVTCPNCNTPFPAQLFTIVDVGQDPVLKNVLLQGQLNVAVCPRCGSGGALTTPLLYHDPEHQFLGVYVPEQVGVNEQQKVIGDLSKRLMDGLPQEDRRGYMLTPKQFLSYQSLLEAI
;
A
#
# COMPACT_ATOMS: atom_id res chain seq x y z
N MET A 1 58.54 -73.46 18.50
CA MET A 1 58.28 -72.73 19.76
C MET A 1 57.08 -71.83 19.51
N THR A 2 55.95 -72.17 20.11
CA THR A 2 54.62 -71.52 20.01
C THR A 2 54.64 -70.14 20.66
N ILE A 3 54.29 -69.04 19.97
CA ILE A 3 53.76 -67.82 20.63
C ILE A 3 52.81 -67.03 19.69
N LEU A 4 51.50 -67.22 19.96
CA LEU A 4 50.39 -66.26 20.07
C LEU A 4 50.27 -65.05 19.11
N THR A 5 49.18 -65.07 18.31
CA THR A 5 48.51 -63.88 17.76
C THR A 5 47.65 -63.17 18.83
N PRO A 6 47.59 -61.83 18.88
CA PRO A 6 46.47 -61.12 19.48
C PRO A 6 45.51 -60.54 18.43
N LYS A 7 44.27 -61.01 18.55
CA LYS A 7 42.97 -60.30 18.54
C LYS A 7 42.83 -59.05 17.67
N GLY A 8 41.85 -59.14 16.78
CA GLY A 8 41.30 -58.03 16.01
C GLY A 8 40.70 -56.94 16.89
N TYR A 9 40.86 -55.72 16.39
CA TYR A 9 40.17 -54.53 16.84
C TYR A 9 39.52 -53.92 15.60
N SER A 10 38.19 -54.01 15.53
CA SER A 10 37.36 -53.34 14.53
C SER A 10 36.83 -52.07 15.19
N PRO A 11 37.14 -50.86 14.71
CA PRO A 11 36.58 -49.66 15.31
C PRO A 11 35.08 -49.56 14.98
N ALA A 12 34.28 -49.37 16.03
CA ALA A 12 32.86 -49.10 15.93
C ALA A 12 32.61 -47.85 15.06
N ARG A 13 31.72 -47.97 14.06
CA ARG A 13 31.16 -46.82 13.34
C ARG A 13 30.41 -45.95 14.36
N GLN A 14 30.82 -44.69 14.45
CA GLN A 14 30.01 -43.67 15.11
C GLN A 14 28.71 -43.47 14.31
N PRO A 15 27.55 -43.30 14.97
CA PRO A 15 26.34 -42.88 14.26
C PRO A 15 26.51 -41.44 13.80
N GLU A 16 26.43 -41.22 12.48
CA GLU A 16 26.38 -39.89 11.88
C GLU A 16 25.24 -39.09 12.50
N SER A 17 25.57 -37.90 13.01
CA SER A 17 24.62 -36.96 13.55
C SER A 17 23.83 -36.36 12.38
N GLU A 18 22.61 -36.85 12.18
CA GLU A 18 21.72 -36.35 11.13
C GLU A 18 21.35 -34.89 11.43
N LYS A 19 21.87 -33.99 10.60
CA LYS A 19 21.63 -32.54 10.67
C LYS A 19 20.14 -32.28 10.41
N PRO A 20 19.43 -31.47 11.23
CA PRO A 20 18.04 -31.12 10.98
C PRO A 20 17.88 -30.46 9.59
N PRO A 21 16.79 -30.73 8.85
CA PRO A 21 16.53 -30.06 7.59
C PRO A 21 16.39 -28.56 7.81
N ALA A 22 16.98 -27.79 6.88
CA ALA A 22 16.85 -26.33 6.86
C ALA A 22 15.35 -25.94 6.80
N PRO A 23 14.96 -24.80 7.41
CA PRO A 23 13.60 -24.30 7.28
C PRO A 23 13.26 -24.06 5.80
N PRO A 24 11.99 -24.20 5.39
CA PRO A 24 11.59 -23.94 4.02
C PRO A 24 11.92 -22.49 3.67
N GLU A 25 12.72 -22.32 2.61
CA GLU A 25 12.99 -21.01 2.02
C GLU A 25 11.65 -20.34 1.70
N THR A 26 11.44 -19.18 2.29
CA THR A 26 10.33 -18.29 1.96
C THR A 26 10.42 -18.00 0.47
N PRO A 27 9.35 -18.16 -0.34
CA PRO A 27 9.40 -17.77 -1.73
C PRO A 27 9.76 -16.30 -1.80
N GLN A 28 10.92 -15.98 -2.37
CA GLN A 28 11.28 -14.61 -2.72
C GLN A 28 10.11 -14.05 -3.54
N PRO A 29 9.54 -12.88 -3.18
CA PRO A 29 8.48 -12.28 -3.97
C PRO A 29 9.04 -12.09 -5.37
N ALA A 30 8.44 -12.77 -6.34
CA ALA A 30 8.76 -12.60 -7.73
C ALA A 30 8.76 -11.10 -8.02
N ALA A 31 9.91 -10.60 -8.49
CA ALA A 31 10.05 -9.22 -8.90
C ALA A 31 8.84 -8.85 -9.75
N ALA A 32 8.19 -7.74 -9.38
CA ALA A 32 7.10 -7.19 -10.17
C ALA A 32 7.54 -7.15 -11.65
N PRO A 33 6.69 -7.56 -12.61
CA PRO A 33 7.06 -7.51 -14.02
C PRO A 33 7.59 -6.11 -14.34
N PRO A 34 8.65 -6.00 -15.17
CA PRO A 34 9.22 -4.71 -15.51
C PRO A 34 8.11 -3.84 -16.07
N GLN A 35 7.81 -2.77 -15.33
CA GLN A 35 6.84 -1.76 -15.74
C GLN A 35 7.32 -1.26 -17.09
N GLN A 36 6.63 -1.67 -18.16
CA GLN A 36 6.96 -1.27 -19.51
C GLN A 36 6.84 0.25 -19.60
N ALA A 37 7.99 0.90 -19.57
CA ALA A 37 8.13 2.32 -19.82
C ALA A 37 7.64 2.64 -21.24
N GLY A 38 6.81 3.68 -21.37
CA GLY A 38 6.61 4.39 -22.64
C GLY A 38 5.19 4.51 -23.18
N ARG A 39 4.25 5.07 -22.41
CA ARG A 39 3.10 5.84 -22.94
C ARG A 39 2.76 6.96 -21.94
N GLY A 40 3.14 8.20 -22.27
CA GLY A 40 2.79 9.45 -21.56
C GLY A 40 2.64 9.35 -20.04
N GLN A 41 3.74 9.42 -19.30
CA GLN A 41 3.66 9.49 -17.83
C GLN A 41 3.07 10.86 -17.46
N ILE A 42 1.79 10.88 -17.08
CA ILE A 42 1.17 12.04 -16.42
C ILE A 42 1.94 12.23 -15.12
N GLN A 43 2.75 13.28 -15.02
CA GLN A 43 3.44 13.63 -13.79
C GLN A 43 2.38 14.17 -12.82
N LEU A 44 1.98 13.34 -11.88
CA LEU A 44 1.04 13.72 -10.84
C LEU A 44 1.75 14.58 -9.79
N HIS A 45 1.07 15.61 -9.29
CA HIS A 45 1.61 16.51 -8.27
C HIS A 45 1.71 15.81 -6.91
N PHE A 46 0.68 15.06 -6.55
CA PHE A 46 0.70 14.13 -5.41
C PHE A 46 0.78 12.69 -5.91
N PRO A 47 2.00 12.12 -6.06
CA PRO A 47 2.16 10.80 -6.62
C PRO A 47 1.57 9.71 -5.70
N PRO A 48 1.00 8.64 -6.27
CA PRO A 48 0.53 7.51 -5.50
C PRO A 48 1.70 6.80 -4.82
N GLN A 49 1.43 6.20 -3.67
CA GLN A 49 2.38 5.36 -2.96
C GLN A 49 2.20 3.91 -3.41
N VAL A 50 3.30 3.14 -3.49
CA VAL A 50 3.21 1.69 -3.70
C VAL A 50 3.12 1.01 -2.33
N ILE A 51 2.03 0.29 -2.09
CA ILE A 51 1.79 -0.47 -0.86
C ILE A 51 1.76 -1.98 -1.16
N GLY A 52 2.05 -2.80 -0.15
CA GLY A 52 1.83 -4.25 -0.23
C GLY A 52 0.41 -4.62 0.18
N VAL A 53 -0.29 -5.38 -0.65
CA VAL A 53 -1.64 -5.88 -0.39
C VAL A 53 -1.65 -7.40 -0.45
N THR A 54 -2.38 -8.06 0.44
CA THR A 54 -2.62 -9.50 0.39
C THR A 54 -4.02 -9.77 -0.15
N CYS A 55 -4.11 -10.54 -1.24
CA CYS A 55 -5.40 -10.90 -1.83
C CYS A 55 -6.23 -11.76 -0.87
N PRO A 56 -7.45 -11.36 -0.49
CA PRO A 56 -8.27 -12.14 0.45
C PRO A 56 -8.76 -13.49 -0.13
N ASN A 57 -8.85 -13.60 -1.47
CA ASN A 57 -9.35 -14.82 -2.12
C ASN A 57 -8.30 -15.93 -2.30
N CYS A 58 -7.03 -15.58 -2.49
CA CYS A 58 -5.98 -16.56 -2.80
C CYS A 58 -4.65 -16.35 -2.04
N ASN A 59 -4.65 -15.41 -1.09
CA ASN A 59 -3.54 -15.05 -0.20
C ASN A 59 -2.25 -14.61 -0.91
N THR A 60 -2.33 -14.23 -2.18
CA THR A 60 -1.16 -13.76 -2.93
C THR A 60 -0.83 -12.32 -2.53
N PRO A 61 0.39 -12.03 -2.05
CA PRO A 61 0.84 -10.67 -1.84
C PRO A 61 1.20 -10.02 -3.17
N PHE A 62 0.84 -8.76 -3.36
CA PHE A 62 1.18 -8.00 -4.56
C PHE A 62 1.24 -6.48 -4.28
N PRO A 63 2.03 -5.72 -5.05
CA PRO A 63 2.05 -4.26 -4.94
C PRO A 63 0.78 -3.63 -5.53
N ALA A 64 0.26 -2.59 -4.89
CA ALA A 64 -0.84 -1.77 -5.38
C ALA A 64 -0.53 -0.27 -5.25
N GLN A 65 -1.13 0.56 -6.11
CA GLN A 65 -1.01 2.02 -6.04
C GLN A 65 -2.07 2.58 -5.09
N LEU A 66 -1.65 3.49 -4.22
CA LEU A 66 -2.49 4.14 -3.23
C LEU A 66 -2.39 5.66 -3.34
N PHE A 67 -3.50 6.30 -3.67
CA PHE A 67 -3.70 7.74 -3.61
C PHE A 67 -4.28 8.13 -2.26
N THR A 68 -3.65 9.10 -1.58
CA THR A 68 -4.15 9.65 -0.31
C THR A 68 -4.56 11.11 -0.43
N ILE A 69 -4.18 11.79 -1.51
CA ILE A 69 -4.54 13.16 -1.84
C ILE A 69 -4.98 13.18 -3.31
N VAL A 70 -6.13 13.78 -3.56
CA VAL A 70 -6.63 14.12 -4.90
C VAL A 70 -6.78 15.64 -4.92
N ASP A 71 -5.89 16.32 -5.62
CA ASP A 71 -6.00 17.76 -5.87
C ASP A 71 -6.41 17.96 -7.32
N VAL A 72 -7.69 18.32 -7.55
CA VAL A 72 -8.20 18.47 -8.92
C VAL A 72 -7.79 19.79 -9.56
N GLY A 73 -7.23 20.72 -8.79
CA GLY A 73 -6.60 21.93 -9.34
C GLY A 73 -5.29 21.62 -10.05
N GLN A 74 -4.54 20.61 -9.58
CA GLN A 74 -3.28 20.18 -10.19
C GLN A 74 -3.47 18.98 -11.13
N ASP A 75 -4.27 18.00 -10.70
CA ASP A 75 -4.45 16.72 -11.37
C ASP A 75 -5.95 16.46 -11.70
N PRO A 76 -6.56 17.23 -12.63
CA PRO A 76 -8.01 17.20 -12.88
C PRO A 76 -8.52 15.83 -13.37
N VAL A 77 -7.64 15.02 -13.97
CA VAL A 77 -7.95 13.64 -14.40
C VAL A 77 -8.41 12.78 -13.22
N LEU A 78 -7.86 13.01 -12.02
CA LEU A 78 -8.19 12.21 -10.83
C LEU A 78 -9.64 12.39 -10.36
N LYS A 79 -10.30 13.51 -10.69
CA LYS A 79 -11.73 13.71 -10.37
C LYS A 79 -12.60 12.63 -10.99
N ASN A 80 -12.41 12.38 -12.28
CA ASN A 80 -13.19 11.36 -12.99
C ASN A 80 -12.84 9.95 -12.53
N VAL A 81 -11.56 9.66 -12.28
CA VAL A 81 -11.12 8.36 -11.75
C VAL A 81 -11.75 8.08 -10.38
N LEU A 82 -11.82 9.10 -9.52
CA LEU A 82 -12.47 9.04 -8.22
C LEU A 82 -13.98 8.78 -8.33
N LEU A 83 -14.69 9.62 -9.10
CA LEU A 83 -16.14 9.54 -9.24
C LEU A 83 -16.63 8.26 -9.94
N GLN A 84 -15.78 7.65 -10.78
CA GLN A 84 -16.05 6.36 -11.42
C GLN A 84 -15.76 5.16 -10.48
N GLY A 85 -15.27 5.40 -9.25
CA GLY A 85 -14.91 4.34 -8.32
C GLY A 85 -13.67 3.54 -8.74
N GLN A 86 -12.83 4.11 -9.61
CA GLN A 86 -11.60 3.46 -10.12
C GLN A 86 -10.36 3.86 -9.31
N LEU A 87 -10.45 4.92 -8.51
CA LEU A 87 -9.37 5.31 -7.61
C LEU A 87 -9.17 4.25 -6.52
N ASN A 88 -7.92 3.95 -6.20
CA ASN A 88 -7.55 3.03 -5.14
C ASN A 88 -8.19 1.63 -5.29
N VAL A 89 -8.34 1.13 -6.52
CA VAL A 89 -8.75 -0.25 -6.78
C VAL A 89 -7.53 -1.14 -6.95
N ALA A 90 -7.44 -2.20 -6.16
CA ALA A 90 -6.40 -3.22 -6.28
C ALA A 90 -6.97 -4.46 -6.98
N VAL A 91 -6.26 -4.96 -8.00
CA VAL A 91 -6.64 -6.18 -8.74
C VAL A 91 -5.55 -7.23 -8.55
N CYS A 92 -5.92 -8.39 -8.02
CA CYS A 92 -4.97 -9.48 -7.81
C CYS A 92 -4.50 -10.04 -9.16
N PRO A 93 -3.18 -10.05 -9.44
CA PRO A 93 -2.65 -10.55 -10.71
C PRO A 93 -2.77 -12.08 -10.85
N ARG A 94 -3.03 -12.81 -9.76
CA ARG A 94 -3.09 -14.27 -9.76
C ARG A 94 -4.49 -14.82 -10.04
N CYS A 95 -5.52 -14.28 -9.39
CA CYS A 95 -6.90 -14.79 -9.52
C CYS A 95 -7.88 -13.78 -10.10
N GLY A 96 -7.46 -12.54 -10.39
CA GLY A 96 -8.29 -11.51 -11.00
C GLY A 96 -9.28 -10.84 -10.04
N SER A 97 -9.36 -11.26 -8.77
CA SER A 97 -10.26 -10.59 -7.83
C SER A 97 -9.79 -9.17 -7.55
N GLY A 98 -10.71 -8.21 -7.68
CA GLY A 98 -10.47 -6.80 -7.40
C GLY A 98 -11.29 -6.27 -6.24
N GLY A 99 -10.86 -5.14 -5.68
CA GLY A 99 -11.60 -4.44 -4.64
C GLY A 99 -11.04 -3.04 -4.38
N ALA A 100 -11.89 -2.15 -3.89
CA ALA A 100 -11.47 -0.84 -3.41
C ALA A 100 -10.62 -0.99 -2.14
N LEU A 101 -9.57 -0.18 -2.04
CA LEU A 101 -8.77 -0.04 -0.84
C LEU A 101 -9.42 1.01 0.06
N THR A 102 -9.91 0.57 1.22
CA THR A 102 -10.52 1.45 2.22
C THR A 102 -9.43 2.16 3.01
N THR A 103 -9.04 3.35 2.55
CA THR A 103 -7.97 4.14 3.14
C THR A 103 -8.37 5.60 3.29
N PRO A 104 -7.76 6.37 4.22
CA PRO A 104 -7.97 7.80 4.29
C PRO A 104 -7.67 8.51 2.96
N LEU A 105 -8.52 9.45 2.59
CA LEU A 105 -8.42 10.20 1.34
C LEU A 105 -8.78 11.66 1.57
N LEU A 106 -7.89 12.56 1.18
CA LEU A 106 -8.17 14.00 1.11
C LEU A 106 -8.47 14.39 -0.34
N TYR A 107 -9.56 15.12 -0.55
CA TYR A 107 -9.97 15.68 -1.84
C TYR A 107 -9.96 17.21 -1.76
N HIS A 108 -9.27 17.85 -2.70
CA HIS A 108 -9.12 19.29 -2.81
C HIS A 108 -9.62 19.77 -4.17
N ASP A 109 -10.56 20.72 -4.16
CA ASP A 109 -11.12 21.38 -5.35
C ASP A 109 -11.07 22.90 -5.15
N PRO A 110 -10.04 23.58 -5.70
CA PRO A 110 -9.84 25.00 -5.48
C PRO A 110 -10.88 25.87 -6.18
N GLU A 111 -11.45 25.41 -7.29
CA GLU A 111 -12.52 26.11 -8.03
C GLU A 111 -13.77 26.26 -7.15
N HIS A 112 -14.11 25.21 -6.40
CA HIS A 112 -15.27 25.18 -5.50
C HIS A 112 -14.95 25.54 -4.05
N GLN A 113 -13.71 25.97 -3.77
CA GLN A 113 -13.22 26.24 -2.41
C GLN A 113 -13.52 25.09 -1.43
N PHE A 114 -13.34 23.86 -1.90
CA PHE A 114 -13.73 22.65 -1.19
C PHE A 114 -12.50 21.84 -0.77
N LEU A 115 -12.48 21.45 0.50
CA LEU A 115 -11.53 20.50 1.06
C LEU A 115 -12.28 19.48 1.90
N GLY A 116 -12.28 18.23 1.44
CA GLY A 116 -12.93 17.10 2.11
C GLY A 116 -11.91 16.04 2.51
N VAL A 117 -12.10 15.41 3.66
CA VAL A 117 -11.28 14.28 4.11
C VAL A 117 -12.18 13.14 4.55
N TYR A 118 -12.07 12.02 3.85
CA TYR A 118 -12.63 10.74 4.29
C TYR A 118 -11.62 10.04 5.18
N VAL A 119 -12.07 9.59 6.36
CA VAL A 119 -11.31 8.69 7.22
C VAL A 119 -12.20 7.50 7.57
N PRO A 120 -11.77 6.25 7.32
CA PRO A 120 -12.57 5.08 7.65
C PRO A 120 -12.90 5.00 9.15
N GLU A 121 -14.12 4.63 9.51
CA GLU A 121 -14.61 4.58 10.90
C GLU A 121 -13.84 3.61 11.79
N GLN A 122 -13.11 2.66 11.20
CA GLN A 122 -12.25 1.72 11.90
C GLN A 122 -11.02 2.40 12.54
N VAL A 123 -10.66 3.60 12.08
CA VAL A 123 -9.57 4.40 12.65
C VAL A 123 -10.07 5.06 13.93
N GLY A 124 -9.35 4.90 15.06
CA GLY A 124 -9.76 5.50 16.33
C GLY A 124 -9.74 7.03 16.32
N VAL A 125 -10.63 7.68 17.06
CA VAL A 125 -10.84 9.16 17.03
C VAL A 125 -9.54 9.98 17.16
N ASN A 126 -8.65 9.61 18.09
CA ASN A 126 -7.36 10.30 18.27
C ASN A 126 -6.45 10.17 17.04
N GLU A 127 -6.48 9.00 16.38
CA GLU A 127 -5.72 8.74 15.17
C GLU A 127 -6.33 9.44 13.95
N GLN A 128 -7.67 9.55 13.88
CA GLN A 128 -8.36 10.28 12.82
C GLN A 128 -7.88 11.74 12.75
N GLN A 129 -7.82 12.44 13.90
CA GLN A 129 -7.33 13.83 13.95
C GLN A 129 -5.90 13.95 13.44
N LYS A 130 -5.03 12.99 13.81
CA LYS A 130 -3.65 12.95 13.34
C LYS A 130 -3.59 12.74 11.82
N VAL A 131 -4.34 11.80 11.29
CA VAL A 131 -4.42 11.51 9.84
C VAL A 131 -4.89 12.74 9.06
N ILE A 132 -5.94 13.42 9.54
CA ILE A 132 -6.46 14.64 8.91
C ILE A 132 -5.38 15.74 8.92
N GLY A 133 -4.71 15.95 10.05
CA GLY A 133 -3.64 16.92 10.17
C GLY A 133 -2.47 16.62 9.23
N ASP A 134 -2.03 15.37 9.16
CA ASP A 134 -0.93 14.93 8.30
C ASP A 134 -1.25 15.11 6.81
N LEU A 135 -2.46 14.75 6.37
CA LEU A 135 -2.91 14.94 4.99
C LEU A 135 -3.07 16.42 4.64
N SER A 136 -3.67 17.21 5.53
CA SER A 136 -3.85 18.65 5.33
C SER A 136 -2.50 19.37 5.24
N LYS A 137 -1.56 19.03 6.13
CA LYS A 137 -0.20 19.57 6.08
C LYS A 137 0.49 19.22 4.78
N ARG A 138 0.40 17.96 4.32
CA ARG A 138 1.01 17.52 3.06
C ARG A 138 0.43 18.25 1.84
N LEU A 139 -0.88 18.48 1.81
CA LEU A 139 -1.50 19.33 0.79
C LEU A 139 -0.90 20.74 0.84
N MET A 140 -0.93 21.38 2.00
CA MET A 140 -0.46 22.76 2.17
C MET A 140 1.02 22.94 1.81
N ASP A 141 1.87 21.98 2.21
CA ASP A 141 3.30 21.96 1.88
C ASP A 141 3.54 21.81 0.37
N GLY A 142 2.61 21.16 -0.34
CA GLY A 142 2.63 21.00 -1.80
C GLY A 142 2.06 22.20 -2.58
N LEU A 143 1.49 23.22 -1.92
CA LEU A 143 0.89 24.37 -2.59
C LEU A 143 1.72 25.66 -2.42
N PRO A 144 1.79 26.53 -3.46
CA PRO A 144 2.28 27.90 -3.33
C PRO A 144 1.55 28.67 -2.23
N GLN A 145 2.19 29.68 -1.62
CA GLN A 145 1.59 30.38 -0.48
C GLN A 145 0.32 31.15 -0.87
N GLU A 146 0.29 31.69 -2.08
CA GLU A 146 -0.83 32.43 -2.66
C GLU A 146 -2.09 31.58 -2.88
N ASP A 147 -1.91 30.26 -3.02
CA ASP A 147 -3.00 29.30 -3.23
C ASP A 147 -3.57 28.74 -1.92
N ARG A 148 -2.93 29.06 -0.78
CA ARG A 148 -3.38 28.63 0.55
C ARG A 148 -4.56 29.48 1.01
N ARG A 149 -5.77 28.96 0.86
CA ARG A 149 -7.02 29.66 1.19
C ARG A 149 -7.57 29.27 2.56
N GLY A 150 -8.37 30.16 3.15
CA GLY A 150 -8.92 29.98 4.50
C GLY A 150 -9.76 28.71 4.69
N TYR A 151 -10.49 28.26 3.65
CA TYR A 151 -11.30 27.02 3.73
C TYR A 151 -10.45 25.78 4.00
N MET A 152 -9.16 25.80 3.64
CA MET A 152 -8.24 24.67 3.84
C MET A 152 -7.92 24.43 5.32
N LEU A 153 -8.12 25.44 6.18
CA LEU A 153 -7.88 25.35 7.62
C LEU A 153 -8.99 24.59 8.35
N THR A 154 -10.13 24.38 7.70
CA THR A 154 -11.28 23.66 8.25
C THR A 154 -11.78 22.60 7.26
N PRO A 155 -11.00 21.52 7.03
CA PRO A 155 -11.43 20.44 6.14
C PRO A 155 -12.75 19.82 6.60
N LYS A 156 -13.68 19.59 5.66
CA LYS A 156 -14.92 18.84 5.93
C LYS A 156 -14.58 17.37 6.11
N GLN A 157 -15.09 16.76 7.18
CA GLN A 157 -14.81 15.36 7.52
C GLN A 157 -15.96 14.46 7.08
N PHE A 158 -15.63 13.31 6.50
CA PHE A 158 -16.59 12.31 6.03
C PHE A 158 -16.27 10.96 6.67
N LEU A 159 -17.30 10.30 7.20
CA LEU A 159 -17.20 8.99 7.85
C LEU A 159 -17.36 7.83 6.85
N SER A 160 -17.90 8.12 5.66
CA SER A 160 -18.03 7.14 4.58
C SER A 160 -17.46 7.69 3.29
N TYR A 161 -16.91 6.79 2.47
CA TYR A 161 -16.43 7.16 1.15
C TYR A 161 -17.57 7.71 0.27
N GLN A 162 -18.76 7.11 0.39
CA GLN A 162 -19.95 7.54 -0.35
C GLN A 162 -20.36 8.99 -0.03
N SER A 163 -20.35 9.39 1.25
CA SER A 163 -20.72 10.77 1.63
C SER A 163 -19.70 11.81 1.16
N LEU A 164 -18.42 11.43 1.03
CA LEU A 164 -17.43 12.27 0.35
C LEU A 164 -17.79 12.43 -1.12
N LEU A 165 -18.08 11.35 -1.84
CA LEU A 165 -18.43 11.40 -3.28
C LEU A 165 -19.67 12.26 -3.56
N GLU A 166 -20.69 12.19 -2.69
CA GLU A 166 -21.91 12.99 -2.81
C GLU A 166 -21.68 14.49 -2.60
N ALA A 167 -20.58 14.87 -1.95
CA ALA A 167 -20.24 16.26 -1.67
C ALA A 167 -19.33 16.89 -2.73
N ILE A 168 -18.82 16.10 -3.69
CA ILE A 168 -17.94 16.51 -4.81
C ILE A 168 -18.77 16.89 -6.03
#